data_AF-A0A392R627-F1
#
_entry.id   AF-A0A392R627-F1
#
_cell.length_a   1.000
_cell.length_b   1.000
_cell.length_c   1.000
_cell.angle_alpha   90.00
_cell.angle_beta   90.00
_cell.angle_gamma   90.00
#
_symmetry.space_group_name_H-M   'P 1'
#
loop_
_entity.id
_entity.type
_entity.pdbx_description
1 polymer ?
#
loop_
_entity_poly.entity_id
_entity_poly.type
_entity_poly.pdbx_seq_one_letter_code
_entity_poly.pdbx_strand_id
1 'polypeptide(L)'
;VANLEDILSERGACGVGFIANLENKASYEIVKDALNALSCMEHRGGCGADNDSGDGSGVMTAIPWDLFDNWANKQGIASFDKLHTGVGMVFLPKDVELTNKAKNGNNCSYFEGPDLTKLA
;
A
#
# COMPACT_ATOMS: atom_id res chain seq x y z
N VAL A 1 -21.42 31.11 7.60
CA VAL A 1 -22.06 30.05 8.42
C VAL A 1 -22.67 29.08 7.41
N ALA A 2 -22.23 27.82 7.35
CA ALA A 2 -22.74 26.87 6.37
C ALA A 2 -24.21 26.54 6.68
N ASN A 3 -25.08 26.48 5.65
CA ASN A 3 -26.50 26.14 5.85
C ASN A 3 -26.69 24.63 6.00
N LEU A 4 -27.72 24.23 6.74
CA LEU A 4 -28.06 22.83 6.98
C LEU A 4 -28.31 22.05 5.68
N GLU A 5 -28.88 22.70 4.66
CA GLU A 5 -29.09 22.08 3.35
C GLU A 5 -27.77 21.79 2.62
N ASP A 6 -26.76 22.66 2.75
CA ASP A 6 -25.44 22.46 2.14
C ASP A 6 -24.73 21.23 2.75
N ILE A 7 -24.80 21.09 4.07
CA ILE A 7 -24.23 19.94 4.81
C ILE A 7 -24.93 18.63 4.42
N LEU A 8 -26.26 18.66 4.26
CA LEU A 8 -27.02 17.46 3.87
C LEU A 8 -26.83 17.09 2.39
N SER A 9 -26.41 18.03 1.56
CA SER A 9 -26.11 17.82 0.14
C SER A 9 -24.70 17.28 -0.12
N GLU A 10 -23.80 17.42 0.86
CA GLU A 10 -22.41 17.01 0.73
C GLU A 10 -22.32 15.49 0.58
N ARG A 11 -21.81 15.05 -0.57
CA ARG A 11 -21.55 13.64 -0.83
C ARG A 11 -20.05 13.40 -0.71
N GLY A 12 -19.65 12.61 0.29
CA GLY A 12 -18.28 12.13 0.39
C GLY A 12 -17.88 11.38 -0.88
N ALA A 13 -16.87 11.88 -1.58
CA ALA A 13 -16.36 11.31 -2.81
C ALA A 13 -15.12 10.46 -2.48
N CYS A 14 -15.31 9.29 -1.89
CA CYS A 14 -14.26 8.27 -1.80
C CYS A 14 -14.85 6.92 -2.23
N GLY A 15 -14.05 6.15 -2.95
CA GLY A 15 -14.37 4.79 -3.35
C GLY A 15 -13.75 3.77 -2.40
N VAL A 16 -14.54 2.81 -1.90
CA VAL A 16 -14.04 1.67 -1.12
C VAL A 16 -14.67 0.38 -1.63
N GLY A 17 -13.91 -0.72 -1.54
CA GLY A 17 -14.35 -2.04 -1.96
C GLY A 17 -13.41 -3.13 -1.46
N PHE A 18 -13.81 -4.38 -1.66
CA PHE A 18 -12.97 -5.55 -1.36
C PHE A 18 -13.21 -6.65 -2.39
N ILE A 19 -12.21 -7.50 -2.56
CA ILE A 19 -12.29 -8.71 -3.38
C ILE A 19 -11.75 -9.86 -2.53
N ALA A 20 -12.45 -11.00 -2.54
CA ALA A 20 -12.07 -12.18 -1.78
C ALA A 20 -12.14 -13.42 -2.67
N ASN A 21 -11.13 -14.27 -2.57
CA ASN A 21 -11.18 -15.62 -3.11
C ASN A 21 -11.85 -16.54 -2.09
N LEU A 22 -13.07 -17.01 -2.39
CA LEU A 22 -13.86 -17.85 -1.48
C LEU A 22 -13.23 -19.23 -1.23
N GLU A 23 -12.34 -19.69 -2.12
CA GLU A 23 -11.57 -20.91 -1.92
C GLU A 23 -10.32 -20.72 -1.04
N ASN A 24 -10.08 -19.49 -0.57
CA ASN A 24 -8.91 -19.11 0.23
C ASN A 24 -7.56 -19.43 -0.45
N LYS A 25 -7.53 -19.38 -1.79
CA LYS A 25 -6.30 -19.56 -2.57
C LYS A 25 -5.67 -18.21 -2.91
N ALA A 26 -4.40 -18.06 -2.55
CA ALA A 26 -3.59 -16.93 -2.99
C ALA A 26 -3.50 -16.92 -4.52
N SER A 27 -3.73 -15.75 -5.13
CA SER A 27 -3.66 -15.58 -6.58
C SER A 27 -3.23 -14.16 -6.89
N TYR A 28 -2.35 -13.98 -7.87
CA TYR A 28 -2.01 -12.65 -8.37
C TYR A 28 -3.19 -11.96 -9.07
N GLU A 29 -4.15 -12.72 -9.58
CA GLU A 29 -5.32 -12.15 -10.26
C GLU A 29 -6.20 -11.30 -9.34
N ILE A 30 -6.30 -11.66 -8.05
CA ILE A 30 -7.07 -10.85 -7.09
C ILE A 30 -6.48 -9.45 -6.91
N VAL A 31 -5.15 -9.32 -7.05
CA VAL A 31 -4.45 -8.03 -6.96
C VAL A 31 -4.70 -7.23 -8.24
N LYS A 32 -4.65 -7.86 -9.42
CA LYS A 32 -4.99 -7.19 -10.68
C LYS A 32 -6.43 -6.69 -10.69
N ASP A 33 -7.37 -7.51 -10.24
CA ASP A 33 -8.77 -7.14 -10.15
C ASP A 33 -8.97 -5.95 -9.20
N ALA A 34 -8.27 -5.93 -8.06
CA ALA A 34 -8.31 -4.82 -7.12
C ALA A 34 -7.75 -3.51 -7.72
N LEU A 35 -6.64 -3.58 -8.45
CA LEU A 35 -6.07 -2.41 -9.14
C LEU A 35 -6.97 -1.90 -10.28
N ASN A 36 -7.60 -2.81 -11.02
CA ASN A 36 -8.57 -2.46 -12.04
C ASN A 36 -9.82 -1.80 -11.41
N ALA A 37 -10.30 -2.35 -10.30
CA ALA A 37 -11.41 -1.77 -9.55
C ALA A 37 -11.08 -0.36 -9.04
N LEU A 38 -9.87 -0.14 -8.49
CA LEU A 38 -9.41 1.19 -8.09
C LEU A 38 -9.43 2.18 -9.25
N SER A 39 -8.95 1.77 -10.43
CA SER A 39 -8.95 2.61 -11.65
C SER A 39 -10.37 3.01 -12.07
N CYS A 40 -11.35 2.11 -11.92
CA CYS A 40 -12.77 2.43 -12.18
C CYS A 40 -13.36 3.45 -11.19
N MET A 41 -12.72 3.66 -10.03
CA MET A 41 -13.16 4.58 -8.99
C MET A 41 -12.52 5.98 -9.10
N GLU A 42 -11.73 6.25 -10.14
CA GLU A 42 -11.03 7.52 -10.35
C GLU A 42 -11.97 8.74 -10.32
N HIS A 43 -13.18 8.61 -10.88
CA HIS A 43 -14.19 9.66 -10.86
C HIS A 43 -14.69 10.04 -9.45
N ARG A 44 -14.31 9.26 -8.43
CA ARG A 44 -14.55 9.50 -7.00
C ARG A 44 -13.26 9.80 -6.25
N GLY A 45 -12.14 10.01 -6.94
CA GLY A 45 -10.90 10.48 -6.35
C GLY A 45 -10.86 12.01 -6.32
N GLY A 46 -10.12 12.55 -5.35
CA GLY A 46 -9.68 13.94 -5.38
C GLY A 46 -8.38 14.06 -6.18
N CYS A 47 -8.27 15.13 -6.97
CA CYS A 47 -7.09 15.44 -7.76
C CYS A 47 -6.54 16.81 -7.36
N GLY A 48 -5.22 16.90 -7.27
CA GLY A 48 -4.49 18.12 -6.99
C GLY A 48 -4.58 19.12 -8.14
N ALA A 49 -4.16 20.35 -7.88
CA ALA A 49 -4.21 21.44 -8.86
C ALA A 49 -3.27 21.24 -10.07
N ASP A 50 -2.30 20.33 -9.96
CA ASP A 50 -1.40 19.94 -11.04
C ASP A 50 -2.05 19.01 -12.07
N ASN A 51 -3.25 18.49 -11.79
CA ASN A 51 -3.94 17.45 -12.57
C ASN A 51 -3.11 16.16 -12.75
N ASP A 52 -2.20 15.89 -11.80
CA ASP A 52 -1.32 14.72 -11.81
C ASP A 52 -1.36 14.01 -10.45
N SER A 53 -1.16 14.77 -9.37
CA SER A 53 -1.18 14.24 -8.02
C SER A 53 -2.62 13.93 -7.58
N GLY A 54 -2.86 12.73 -7.04
CA GLY A 54 -4.11 12.39 -6.35
C GLY A 54 -4.01 12.61 -4.84
N ASP A 55 -5.15 12.78 -4.17
CA ASP A 55 -5.20 12.88 -2.69
C ASP A 55 -4.75 11.58 -1.99
N GLY A 56 -4.90 10.44 -2.68
CA GLY A 56 -4.39 9.15 -2.26
C GLY A 56 -5.25 7.97 -2.71
N SER A 57 -4.59 6.84 -2.96
CA SER A 57 -5.23 5.55 -3.21
C SER A 57 -4.40 4.43 -2.59
N GLY A 58 -5.00 3.27 -2.35
CA GLY A 58 -4.30 2.16 -1.71
C GLY A 58 -5.02 0.84 -1.82
N VAL A 59 -4.25 -0.24 -1.71
CA VAL A 59 -4.74 -1.62 -1.64
C VAL A 59 -4.13 -2.29 -0.41
N MET A 60 -4.96 -3.03 0.33
CA MET A 60 -4.51 -3.88 1.42
C MET A 60 -4.67 -5.34 1.00
N THR A 61 -3.60 -6.11 1.12
CA THR A 61 -3.57 -7.54 0.76
C THR A 61 -3.10 -8.37 1.96
N ALA A 62 -3.21 -9.69 1.87
CA ALA A 62 -2.40 -10.57 2.70
C ALA A 62 -0.90 -10.33 2.43
N ILE A 63 -0.04 -10.69 3.38
CA ILE A 63 1.41 -10.58 3.22
C ILE A 63 1.85 -11.48 2.04
N PRO A 64 2.48 -10.92 0.98
CA PRO A 64 2.96 -11.70 -0.16
C PRO A 64 4.25 -12.45 0.21
N TRP A 65 4.13 -13.52 0.99
CA TRP A 65 5.27 -14.26 1.53
C TRP A 65 6.26 -14.71 0.45
N ASP A 66 5.78 -15.13 -0.72
CA ASP A 66 6.66 -15.55 -1.82
C ASP A 66 7.55 -14.40 -2.32
N LEU A 67 7.10 -13.14 -2.26
CA LEU A 67 7.93 -11.97 -2.57
C LEU A 67 9.04 -11.79 -1.53
N PHE A 68 8.71 -11.89 -0.25
CA PHE A 68 9.66 -11.72 0.86
C PHE A 68 10.65 -12.88 0.95
N ASP A 69 10.20 -14.12 0.78
CA ASP A 69 11.04 -15.32 0.75
C ASP A 69 12.04 -15.24 -0.42
N ASN A 70 11.59 -14.83 -1.61
CA ASN A 70 12.47 -14.62 -2.77
C ASN A 70 13.54 -13.55 -2.52
N TRP A 71 13.19 -12.47 -1.81
CA TRP A 71 14.16 -11.46 -1.40
C TRP A 71 15.13 -11.99 -0.35
N ALA A 72 14.64 -12.65 0.71
CA ALA A 72 15.44 -13.20 1.80
C ALA A 72 16.49 -14.18 1.26
N ASN A 73 16.07 -15.08 0.35
CA ASN A 73 16.96 -16.01 -0.33
C ASN A 73 18.11 -15.30 -1.07
N LYS A 74 17.85 -14.18 -1.74
CA LYS A 74 18.88 -13.37 -2.42
C LYS A 74 19.86 -12.69 -1.46
N GLN A 75 19.42 -12.43 -0.22
CA GLN A 75 20.25 -11.85 0.84
C GLN A 75 20.96 -12.91 1.70
N GLY A 76 20.75 -14.21 1.45
CA GLY A 76 21.28 -15.29 2.29
C GLY A 76 20.58 -15.40 3.65
N ILE A 77 19.37 -14.84 3.77
CA ILE A 77 18.52 -14.94 4.96
C ILE A 77 17.64 -16.18 4.81
N ALA A 78 17.44 -16.92 5.90
CA ALA A 78 16.52 -18.05 5.93
C ALA A 78 15.07 -17.62 5.63
N SER A 79 14.27 -18.52 5.06
CA SER A 79 12.84 -18.27 4.84
C SER A 79 12.11 -17.96 6.15
N PHE A 80 11.09 -17.11 6.06
CA PHE A 80 10.36 -16.61 7.22
C PHE A 80 9.34 -17.63 7.74
N ASP A 81 9.20 -17.71 9.06
CA ASP A 81 8.06 -18.38 9.68
C ASP A 81 6.82 -17.50 9.52
N LYS A 82 5.95 -17.87 8.57
CA LYS A 82 4.77 -17.08 8.18
C LYS A 82 3.76 -16.89 9.32
N LEU A 83 3.80 -17.71 10.37
CA LEU A 83 2.89 -17.61 11.53
C LEU A 83 3.43 -16.69 12.63
N HIS A 84 4.75 -16.52 12.71
CA HIS A 84 5.41 -15.78 13.79
C HIS A 84 6.21 -14.56 13.29
N THR A 85 6.19 -14.30 11.98
CA THR A 85 6.84 -13.15 11.36
C THR A 85 5.80 -12.08 11.04
N GLY A 86 6.10 -10.83 11.41
CA GLY A 86 5.31 -9.66 11.01
C GLY A 86 6.04 -8.83 9.95
N VAL A 87 5.29 -8.18 9.07
CA VAL A 87 5.81 -7.20 8.11
C VAL A 87 5.25 -5.83 8.44
N GLY A 88 6.14 -4.84 8.59
CA GLY A 88 5.77 -3.43 8.77
C GLY A 88 6.12 -2.62 7.52
N MET A 89 5.12 -2.01 6.89
CA MET A 89 5.35 -0.98 5.86
C MET A 89 5.53 0.37 6.56
N VAL A 90 6.70 1.00 6.37
CA VAL A 90 7.04 2.26 7.02
C VAL A 90 7.53 3.28 6.00
N PHE A 91 7.09 4.53 6.15
CA PHE A 91 7.65 5.66 5.41
C PHE A 91 8.81 6.26 6.19
N LEU A 92 9.96 6.38 5.53
CA LEU A 92 11.19 6.95 6.07
C LEU A 92 11.52 8.27 5.38
N PRO A 93 12.28 9.17 6.02
CA PRO A 93 12.76 10.40 5.39
C PRO A 93 13.56 10.12 4.11
N LYS A 94 13.46 10.97 3.09
CA LYS A 94 14.32 10.83 1.89
C LYS A 94 15.80 11.13 2.17
N ASP A 95 16.07 11.91 3.21
CA ASP A 95 17.43 12.21 3.66
C ASP A 95 18.11 10.98 4.27
N VAL A 96 19.33 10.69 3.82
CA VAL A 96 20.07 9.48 4.18
C VAL A 96 20.47 9.48 5.64
N GLU A 97 20.89 10.62 6.19
CA GLU A 97 21.29 10.69 7.60
C GLU A 97 20.09 10.50 8.52
N LEU A 98 18.96 11.14 8.21
CA LEU A 98 17.72 10.98 8.96
C LEU A 98 17.17 9.56 8.85
N THR A 99 17.25 8.94 7.67
CA THR A 99 16.89 7.52 7.49
C THR A 99 17.78 6.61 8.33
N ASN A 100 19.09 6.80 8.29
CA ASN A 100 20.00 5.98 9.10
C ASN A 100 19.73 6.14 10.59
N LYS A 101 19.45 7.36 11.06
CA LYS A 101 19.03 7.61 12.45
C LYS A 101 17.71 6.92 12.79
N ALA A 102 16.73 6.94 11.90
CA ALA A 102 15.43 6.29 12.10
C ALA A 102 15.52 4.76 12.09
N LYS A 103 16.45 4.19 11.31
CA LYS A 103 16.74 2.75 11.30
C LYS A 103 17.56 2.30 12.49
N ASN A 104 18.37 3.19 13.08
CA ASN A 104 19.27 2.86 14.18
C ASN A 104 18.49 2.51 15.46
N GLY A 105 18.77 1.35 16.05
CA GLY A 105 18.12 0.88 17.28
C GLY A 105 16.99 -0.14 17.08
N ASN A 106 16.65 -0.49 15.83
CA ASN A 106 15.65 -1.52 15.54
C ASN A 106 16.33 -2.83 15.11
N ASN A 107 16.01 -3.96 15.74
CA ASN A 107 16.43 -5.31 15.30
C ASN A 107 15.55 -5.80 14.14
N CYS A 108 15.40 -4.98 13.09
CA CYS A 108 14.58 -5.31 11.91
C CYS A 108 15.44 -5.39 10.66
N SER A 109 15.16 -6.39 9.82
CA SER A 109 15.66 -6.45 8.45
C SER A 109 14.84 -5.53 7.56
N TYR A 110 15.51 -4.67 6.80
CA TYR A 110 14.84 -3.72 5.90
C TYR A 110 14.74 -4.31 4.50
N PHE A 111 13.52 -4.62 4.07
CA PHE A 111 13.21 -4.87 2.67
C PHE A 111 13.08 -3.53 1.95
N GLU A 112 14.08 -3.15 1.17
CA GLU A 112 13.95 -2.05 0.21
C GLU A 112 13.43 -2.65 -1.10
N GLY A 113 12.11 -2.56 -1.29
CA GLY A 113 11.46 -2.90 -2.54
C GLY A 113 11.87 -1.96 -3.68
N PRO A 114 11.47 -2.24 -4.93
CA PRO A 114 11.61 -1.27 -6.01
C PRO A 114 10.93 0.04 -5.61
N ASP A 115 11.56 1.15 -6.00
CA ASP A 115 11.01 2.49 -5.78
C ASP A 115 9.58 2.60 -6.34
N LEU A 116 8.59 2.57 -5.45
CA LEU A 116 7.17 2.61 -5.81
C LEU A 116 6.78 3.96 -6.42
N THR A 117 7.59 5.00 -6.28
CA THR A 117 7.34 6.30 -6.94
C THR A 117 7.60 6.28 -8.45
N LYS A 118 8.15 5.20 -8.99
CA LYS A 118 8.35 4.98 -10.44
C LYS A 118 7.26 4.13 -11.09
N LEU A 119 6.24 3.72 -10.31
CA LEU A 119 5.10 2.93 -10.77
C LEU A 119 3.82 3.77 -10.92
N ALA A 120 3.85 5.04 -10.49
CA ALA A 120 2.84 6.04 -10.78
C ALA A 120 3.19 6.76 -12.10
#